data_AF-A0AAJ6AXC3-F1
#
_entry.id   AF-A0AAJ6AXC3-F1
#
_cell.length_a   1.000
_cell.length_b   1.000
_cell.length_c   1.000
_cell.angle_alpha   90.00
_cell.angle_beta   90.00
_cell.angle_gamma   90.00
#
_symmetry.space_group_name_H-M   'P 1'
#
loop_
_entity.id
_entity.type
_entity.pdbx_description
1 polymer ?
#
loop_
_entity_poly.entity_id
_entity_poly.type
_entity_poly.pdbx_seq_one_letter_code
_entity_poly.pdbx_strand_id
1 'polypeptide(L)' 'MNDHRISYQEKPVDLPVGFFAWLLDCRPVAGCKTCQTAWQSLTDAKAKGDDWGASGYAHVIREHHTGGHA' A
#
# COMPACT_ATOMS: atom_id res chain seq x y z
N MET A 1 7.21 22.38 38.27
CA MET A 1 7.07 22.19 36.81
C MET A 1 6.90 20.69 36.60
N ASN A 2 5.68 20.22 36.38
CA ASN A 2 5.41 18.78 36.28
C ASN A 2 5.69 18.32 34.84
N ASP A 3 6.76 17.55 34.68
CA ASP A 3 7.16 16.84 33.46
C ASP A 3 6.06 15.83 33.08
N HIS A 4 5.12 16.24 32.22
CA HIS A 4 4.13 15.34 31.64
C HIS A 4 4.80 14.52 30.53
N ARG A 5 5.67 13.60 30.92
CA ARG A 5 6.18 12.59 29.99
C ARG A 5 5.01 11.71 29.55
N ILE A 6 4.66 11.80 28.27
CA ILE A 6 3.76 10.84 27.63
C ILE A 6 4.47 9.49 27.69
N SER A 7 3.99 8.61 28.58
CA SER A 7 4.43 7.22 28.67
C SER A 7 3.48 6.37 27.84
N TYR A 8 3.92 5.97 26.64
CA TYR A 8 3.20 5.00 25.84
C TYR A 8 3.29 3.65 26.57
N GLN A 9 2.18 3.18 27.17
CA GLN A 9 2.13 1.89 27.88
C GLN A 9 2.00 0.68 26.94
N GLU A 10 1.93 0.91 25.63
CA GLU A 10 1.78 -0.15 24.65
C GLU A 10 3.11 -0.39 23.95
N LYS A 11 3.53 -1.65 23.85
CA LYS A 11 4.69 -2.02 23.02
C LYS A 11 4.47 -1.45 21.61
N PRO A 12 5.49 -0.88 20.95
CA PRO A 12 5.35 -0.46 19.56
C PRO A 12 4.74 -1.60 18.76
N VAL A 13 3.66 -1.32 18.02
CA VAL A 13 3.13 -2.29 17.07
C VAL A 13 4.26 -2.52 16.06
N ASP A 14 4.71 -3.77 15.95
CA ASP A 14 5.61 -4.19 14.88
C ASP A 14 4.83 -4.04 13.57
N LEU A 15 4.98 -2.88 12.93
CA LEU A 15 4.52 -2.69 11.57
C LEU A 15 5.23 -3.73 10.70
N PRO A 16 4.53 -4.40 9.77
CA PRO A 16 5.16 -5.32 8.85
C PRO A 16 6.38 -4.64 8.23
N VAL A 17 7.56 -5.24 8.45
CA VAL A 17 8.85 -4.64 8.15
C VAL A 17 8.93 -4.23 6.69
N GLY A 18 9.23 -2.94 6.47
CA GLY A 18 9.27 -2.26 5.17
C GLY A 18 8.35 -1.03 5.19
N PHE A 19 8.93 0.17 5.14
CA PHE A 19 8.21 1.46 5.19
C PHE A 19 7.04 1.56 4.18
N PHE A 20 7.07 0.75 3.11
CA PHE A 20 6.09 0.70 2.03
C PHE A 20 5.18 -0.54 2.02
N ALA A 21 5.30 -1.48 2.96
CA ALA A 21 4.54 -2.74 2.88
C ALA A 21 3.01 -2.54 2.86
N TRP A 22 2.50 -1.66 3.74
CA TRP A 22 1.09 -1.26 3.77
C TRP A 22 0.68 -0.44 2.53
N LEU A 23 1.60 0.33 1.95
CA LEU A 23 1.34 1.18 0.79
C LEU A 23 1.13 0.35 -0.49
N LEU A 24 1.74 -0.84 -0.53
CA LEU A 24 1.64 -1.78 -1.64
C LEU A 24 0.54 -2.83 -1.43
N ASP A 25 -0.10 -2.86 -0.26
CA ASP A 25 -1.20 -3.77 0.01
C ASP A 25 -2.45 -3.36 -0.79
N CYS A 26 -2.77 -4.16 -1.80
CA CYS A 26 -3.91 -3.99 -2.68
C CYS A 26 -4.23 -5.31 -3.39
N ARG A 27 -5.45 -5.45 -3.90
CA ARG A 27 -5.89 -6.63 -4.65
C ARG A 27 -6.64 -6.21 -5.92
N PRO A 28 -6.25 -6.71 -7.10
CA PRO A 28 -6.99 -6.43 -8.32
C PRO A 28 -8.34 -7.15 -8.32
N VAL A 29 -9.36 -6.52 -8.90
CA VAL A 29 -10.66 -7.16 -9.13
C VAL A 29 -10.53 -8.16 -10.27
N ALA A 30 -11.03 -9.38 -10.04
CA ALA A 30 -11.03 -10.44 -11.04
C ALA A 30 -11.80 -10.01 -12.30
N GLY A 31 -11.23 -10.26 -13.48
CA GLY A 31 -11.82 -9.89 -14.76
C GLY A 31 -11.71 -8.40 -15.14
N CYS A 32 -11.22 -7.52 -14.26
CA CYS A 32 -11.02 -6.12 -14.62
C CYS A 32 -9.66 -5.90 -15.28
N LYS A 33 -9.70 -5.46 -16.54
CA LYS A 33 -8.50 -5.15 -17.32
C LYS A 33 -7.65 -4.04 -16.69
N THR A 34 -8.27 -2.98 -16.16
CA THR A 34 -7.56 -1.88 -15.50
C THR A 34 -6.78 -2.37 -14.28
N CYS A 35 -7.45 -3.11 -13.39
CA CYS A 35 -6.81 -3.66 -12.19
C CYS A 35 -5.69 -4.66 -12.55
N GLN A 36 -5.89 -5.51 -13.55
CA GLN A 36 -4.87 -6.48 -13.99
C GLN A 36 -3.65 -5.79 -14.58
N THR A 37 -3.87 -4.76 -15.42
CA THR A 37 -2.77 -3.98 -16.01
C THR A 37 -1.96 -3.27 -14.92
N ALA A 38 -2.64 -2.61 -13.97
CA ALA A 38 -1.98 -1.96 -12.85
C ALA A 38 -1.24 -2.96 -11.95
N TRP A 39 -1.79 -4.17 -11.74
CA TRP A 39 -1.16 -5.22 -10.97
C TRP A 39 0.13 -5.76 -11.62
N GLN A 40 0.13 -5.90 -12.95
CA GLN A 40 1.32 -6.26 -13.71
C GLN A 40 2.41 -5.19 -13.54
N SER A 41 2.07 -3.91 -13.75
CA SER A 41 3.02 -2.80 -13.59
C SER A 41 3.54 -2.65 -12.16
N LEU A 42 2.70 -2.88 -11.15
CA LEU A 42 3.09 -2.94 -9.75
C LEU A 42 4.15 -4.02 -9.52
N THR A 43 3.92 -5.22 -10.05
CA THR A 43 4.83 -6.36 -9.89
C THR A 43 6.17 -6.06 -10.56
N ASP A 44 6.16 -5.46 -11.75
CA ASP A 44 7.37 -5.07 -12.47
C ASP A 44 8.15 -3.96 -11.74
N ALA A 45 7.46 -2.97 -11.17
CA ALA A 45 8.08 -1.91 -10.38
C ALA A 45 8.73 -2.46 -9.10
N LYS A 46 8.04 -3.38 -8.40
CA LYS A 46 8.61 -4.10 -7.25
C LYS A 46 9.87 -4.89 -7.62
N ALA A 47 9.84 -5.59 -8.75
CA ALA A 47 11.00 -6.36 -9.22
C ALA A 47 12.22 -5.46 -9.54
N LYS A 48 11.99 -4.19 -9.90
CA LYS A 48 13.03 -3.19 -10.19
C LYS A 48 13.48 -2.38 -8.97
N GLY A 49 12.82 -2.54 -7.81
CA GLY A 49 13.03 -1.68 -6.64
C GLY A 49 12.52 -0.24 -6.82
N ASP A 50 11.57 -0.02 -7.74
CA ASP A 50 10.92 1.27 -7.95
C ASP A 50 9.70 1.41 -7.00
N ASP A 51 9.99 1.78 -5.75
CA ASP A 51 8.98 1.89 -4.69
C ASP A 51 7.92 2.96 -4.99
N TRP A 52 8.31 4.07 -5.63
CA TRP A 52 7.40 5.16 -6.00
C TRP A 52 6.44 4.74 -7.12
N GLY A 53 6.97 4.10 -8.18
CA GLY A 53 6.15 3.52 -9.23
C GLY A 53 5.19 2.46 -8.69
N ALA A 54 5.70 1.55 -7.85
CA ALA A 54 4.90 0.50 -7.22
C ALA A 54 3.74 1.08 -6.38
N SER A 55 4.01 2.13 -5.58
CA SER A 55 3.00 2.86 -4.82
C SER A 55 1.92 3.47 -5.72
N GLY A 56 2.32 4.10 -6.83
CA GLY A 56 1.40 4.70 -7.79
C GLY A 56 0.44 3.66 -8.38
N TYR A 57 0.95 2.49 -8.78
CA TYR A 57 0.11 1.42 -9.30
C TYR A 57 -0.80 0.80 -8.24
N ALA A 58 -0.33 0.66 -7.00
CA ALA A 58 -1.15 0.20 -5.89
C ALA A 58 -2.33 1.16 -5.60
N HIS A 59 -2.08 2.48 -5.71
CA HIS A 59 -3.11 3.50 -5.59
C HIS A 59 -4.18 3.39 -6.69
N VAL A 60 -3.77 3.21 -7.96
CA VAL A 60 -4.70 3.00 -9.08
C VAL A 60 -5.63 1.82 -8.83
N ILE A 61 -5.11 0.71 -8.31
CA ILE A 61 -5.92 -0.47 -7.98
C ILE A 61 -6.95 -0.14 -6.89
N ARG A 62 -6.53 0.53 -5.81
CA ARG A 62 -7.42 0.91 -4.70
C ARG A 62 -8.52 1.87 -5.14
N GLU A 63 -8.18 2.92 -5.89
CA GLU A 63 -9.16 3.90 -6.35
C GLU A 63 -10.17 3.27 -7.31
N HIS A 64 -9.69 2.46 -8.25
CA HIS A 64 -10.57 1.74 -9.17
C HIS A 64 -11.48 0.75 -8.43
N HIS A 65 -10.99 0.13 -7.35
CA HIS A 65 -11.81 -0.73 -6.49
C HIS A 65 -12.98 0.04 -5.85
N THR A 66 -12.77 1.29 -5.43
CA THR A 66 -13.78 2.11 -4.74
C THR A 66 -14.78 2.82 -5.65
N GLY A 67 -14.50 2.99 -6.94
CA GLY A 67 -15.36 3.79 -7.83
C GLY A 67 -15.48 3.33 -9.28
N GLY A 68 -14.73 2.31 -9.71
CA GLY A 68 -14.69 1.82 -11.09
C GLY A 68 -15.41 0.50 -11.36
N HIS A 69 -15.92 -0.16 -10.32
CA HIS A 69 -16.71 -1.39 -10.42
C HIS A 69 -18.13 -1.14 -9.94
N ALA A 70 -18.94 -0.53 -10.80
CA ALA A 70 -20.40 -0.51 -10.67
C ALA A 70 -20.99 -1.79 -11.25
#